data_AF-A0A0S8EM63-F1
#
_entry.id   AF-A0A0S8EM63-F1
#
_cell.length_a   1.000
_cell.length_b   1.000
_cell.length_c   1.000
_cell.angle_alpha   90.00
_cell.angle_beta   90.00
_cell.angle_gamma   90.00
#
_symmetry.space_group_name_H-M   'P 1'
#
loop_
_entity.id
_entity.type
_entity.pdbx_description
1 polymer ?
#
loop_
_entity_poly.entity_id
_entity_poly.type
_entity_poly.pdbx_seq_one_letter_code
_entity_poly.pdbx_strand_id
1 'polypeptide(L)' 'MLKKILGTILIASWCLTIAVAAASGAKNKIVLQLTDSSPEKQVLVLNVAQNLLKTYGDDVEIEVVAFGPGLPILL' A
#
# COMPACT_ATOMS: atom_id res chain seq x y z
N MET A 1 5.95 10.80 59.25
CA MET A 1 4.87 10.52 58.26
C MET A 1 5.14 11.13 56.87
N LEU A 2 6.22 11.90 56.68
CA LEU A 2 6.54 12.60 55.42
C LEU A 2 7.26 11.73 54.36
N LYS A 3 7.94 10.65 54.78
CA LYS A 3 8.67 9.74 53.89
C LYS A 3 7.78 8.76 53.11
N LYS A 4 6.50 8.59 53.50
CA LYS A 4 5.54 7.73 52.81
C LYS A 4 4.80 8.41 51.65
N ILE A 5 4.82 9.75 51.59
CA ILE A 5 4.12 10.52 50.54
C ILE A 5 5.02 10.73 49.32
N LEU A 6 6.34 10.73 49.50
CA LEU A 6 7.31 10.90 48.42
C LEU A 6 7.46 9.64 47.53
N GLY A 7 7.20 8.45 48.08
CA GLY A 7 7.33 7.18 47.35
C GLY A 7 6.14 6.84 46.44
N THR A 8 4.99 7.50 46.61
CA THR A 8 3.76 7.17 45.87
C THR A 8 3.59 8.00 44.60
N ILE A 9 4.32 9.11 44.46
CA ILE A 9 4.23 9.99 43.27
C ILE A 9 5.16 9.50 42.13
N LEU A 10 6.12 8.61 42.41
CA LEU A 10 7.08 8.17 41.39
C LEU A 10 6.56 7.06 40.45
N ILE A 11 5.41 6.44 40.76
CA ILE A 11 4.85 5.32 39.96
C ILE A 11 3.77 5.81 38.97
N ALA A 12 3.25 7.03 39.15
CA ALA A 12 2.28 7.62 38.23
C ALA A 12 2.90 8.16 36.92
N SER A 13 4.22 8.06 36.77
CA SER A 13 4.96 8.51 35.59
C SER A 13 5.57 7.36 34.79
N TRP A 14 4.92 6.18 34.81
CA TRP A 14 4.91 5.37 33.59
C TRP A 14 3.99 6.06 32.60
N CYS A 15 4.62 6.97 31.86
CA CYS A 15 4.12 7.58 30.64
C CYS A 15 3.48 6.47 29.81
N LEU A 16 2.15 6.49 29.72
CA LEU A 16 1.40 5.74 28.72
C LEU A 16 1.68 6.44 27.39
N THR A 17 2.90 6.27 26.86
CA THR A 17 3.18 6.50 25.45
C THR A 17 2.44 5.42 24.70
N ILE A 18 1.18 5.72 24.36
CA ILE A 18 0.52 5.04 23.26
C ILE A 18 1.36 5.41 22.04
N ALA A 19 2.24 4.50 21.64
CA ALA A 19 2.81 4.52 20.32
C ALA A 19 1.62 4.43 19.35
N VAL A 20 1.22 5.56 18.78
CA VAL A 20 0.46 5.54 17.53
C VAL A 20 1.43 4.93 16.54
N ALA A 21 1.31 3.60 16.36
CA ALA A 21 1.83 2.95 15.18
C ALA A 21 1.13 3.66 14.02
N ALA A 22 1.83 4.59 13.39
CA ALA A 22 1.47 5.05 12.07
C ALA A 22 1.32 3.78 11.26
N ALA A 23 0.08 3.44 10.88
CA ALA A 23 -0.18 2.41 9.91
C ALA A 23 0.67 2.80 8.71
N SER A 24 1.81 2.12 8.55
CA SER A 24 2.74 2.36 7.46
C SER A 24 1.90 2.38 6.20
N GLY A 25 2.03 3.43 5.40
CA GLY A 25 1.26 3.67 4.18
C GLY A 25 1.41 2.51 3.22
N ALA A 26 0.64 1.45 3.44
CA ALA A 26 0.62 0.27 2.62
C ALA A 26 0.00 0.71 1.30
N LYS A 27 0.84 0.84 0.28
CA LYS A 27 0.40 1.16 -1.07
C LYS A 27 -0.59 0.09 -1.50
N ASN A 28 -1.72 0.52 -2.06
CA ASN A 28 -2.72 -0.40 -2.58
C ASN A 28 -2.10 -1.16 -3.76
N LYS A 29 -2.18 -2.49 -3.77
CA LYS A 29 -1.65 -3.29 -4.87
C LYS A 29 -2.75 -3.75 -5.81
N ILE A 30 -2.59 -3.53 -7.10
CA ILE A 30 -3.52 -3.94 -8.16
C ILE A 30 -2.77 -4.79 -9.18
N VAL A 31 -3.32 -5.95 -9.50
CA VAL A 31 -2.80 -6.84 -10.56
C VAL A 31 -3.74 -6.81 -11.74
N LEU A 32 -3.22 -6.44 -12.92
CA LEU A 32 -3.95 -6.43 -14.18
C LEU A 32 -3.48 -7.62 -15.03
N GLN A 33 -4.41 -8.51 -15.37
CA GLN A 33 -4.11 -9.71 -16.12
C GLN A 33 -4.46 -9.53 -17.61
N LEU A 34 -3.55 -9.95 -18.50
CA LEU A 34 -3.80 -10.03 -19.93
C LEU A 34 -3.50 -11.43 -20.48
N THR A 35 -4.48 -12.01 -21.19
CA THR A 35 -4.38 -13.35 -21.78
C THR A 35 -4.65 -13.37 -23.28
N ASP A 36 -4.89 -12.20 -23.87
CA ASP A 36 -5.39 -12.04 -25.24
C ASP A 36 -4.36 -11.30 -26.09
N SER A 37 -4.21 -11.72 -27.34
CA SER A 37 -3.25 -11.14 -28.28
C SER A 37 -3.82 -9.96 -29.08
N SER A 38 -5.09 -9.61 -28.90
CA SER A 38 -5.73 -8.50 -29.61
C SER A 38 -5.03 -7.19 -29.26
N PRO A 39 -4.57 -6.41 -30.27
CA PRO A 39 -3.97 -5.10 -30.05
C PRO A 39 -4.88 -4.15 -29.26
N GLU A 40 -6.20 -4.24 -29.46
CA GLU A 40 -7.18 -3.41 -28.75
C GLU A 40 -7.17 -3.70 -27.25
N LYS A 41 -7.15 -4.98 -26.87
CA LYS A 41 -7.13 -5.39 -25.45
C LYS A 41 -5.80 -5.06 -24.78
N GLN A 42 -4.70 -5.16 -25.52
CA GLN A 42 -3.38 -4.73 -25.06
C GLN A 42 -3.35 -3.23 -24.76
N VAL A 43 -3.91 -2.40 -25.65
CA VAL A 43 -4.01 -0.95 -25.41
C VAL A 43 -4.92 -0.66 -24.21
N LEU A 44 -6.03 -1.38 -24.08
CA LEU A 44 -6.96 -1.18 -22.98
C LEU A 44 -6.35 -1.46 -21.60
N VAL A 45 -5.55 -2.54 -21.45
CA VAL A 45 -4.91 -2.83 -20.15
C VAL A 45 -3.92 -1.72 -19.75
N LEU A 46 -3.19 -1.17 -20.71
CA LEU A 46 -2.28 -0.04 -20.47
C LEU A 46 -3.03 1.25 -20.13
N ASN A 47 -4.15 1.52 -20.80
CA ASN A 47 -5.00 2.68 -20.49
C ASN A 47 -5.58 2.60 -19.07
N VAL A 48 -6.02 1.42 -18.64
CA VAL A 48 -6.49 1.20 -17.26
C VAL A 48 -5.36 1.44 -16.27
N ALA A 49 -4.18 0.88 -16.50
CA ALA A 49 -3.00 1.12 -15.65
C ALA A 49 -2.68 2.62 -15.55
N GLN A 50 -2.69 3.34 -16.67
CA GLN A 50 -2.42 4.77 -16.68
C GLN A 50 -3.49 5.59 -15.95
N ASN A 51 -4.76 5.21 -16.05
CA ASN A 51 -5.84 5.87 -15.33
C ASN A 51 -5.70 5.65 -13.81
N LEU A 52 -5.35 4.45 -13.38
CA LEU A 52 -5.10 4.15 -11.96
C LEU A 52 -3.92 4.98 -11.43
N LEU A 53 -2.81 5.09 -12.18
CA LEU A 53 -1.69 5.96 -11.80
C LEU A 53 -2.09 7.44 -11.72
N LYS A 54 -2.92 7.94 -12.64
CA LYS A 54 -3.40 9.32 -12.60
C LYS A 54 -4.32 9.60 -11.41
N THR A 55 -5.14 8.63 -11.01
CA THR A 55 -6.10 8.78 -9.92
C THR A 55 -5.44 8.65 -8.55
N TYR A 56 -4.55 7.67 -8.38
CA TYR A 56 -4.00 7.30 -7.08
C TYR A 56 -2.53 7.69 -6.88
N GLY A 57 -1.81 8.03 -7.95
CA GLY A 57 -0.41 8.44 -7.88
C GLY A 57 0.47 7.40 -7.18
N ASP A 58 1.19 7.83 -6.15
CA ASP A 58 2.12 7.00 -5.40
C ASP A 58 1.45 6.04 -4.41
N ASP A 59 0.13 6.14 -4.21
CA ASP A 59 -0.64 5.31 -3.28
C ASP A 59 -1.03 3.95 -3.87
N VAL A 60 -0.65 3.67 -5.12
CA VAL A 60 -0.91 2.41 -5.82
C VAL A 60 0.36 1.80 -6.41
N GLU A 61 0.51 0.48 -6.26
CA GLU A 61 1.45 -0.36 -6.99
C GLU A 61 0.67 -1.18 -8.02
N ILE A 62 1.03 -1.08 -9.29
CA ILE A 62 0.35 -1.77 -10.39
C ILE A 62 1.29 -2.81 -10.99
N GLU A 63 0.81 -4.04 -11.09
CA GLU A 63 1.52 -5.15 -11.73
C GLU A 63 0.71 -5.64 -12.93
N VAL A 64 1.30 -5.66 -14.12
CA VAL A 64 0.66 -6.20 -15.32
C VAL A 64 1.21 -7.60 -15.58
N VAL A 65 0.36 -8.61 -15.47
CA VAL A 65 0.70 -10.02 -15.68
C VAL A 65 0.16 -10.46 -17.03
N ALA A 66 1.06 -10.68 -17.98
CA ALA A 66 0.72 -11.25 -19.29
C ALA A 66 1.06 -12.73 -19.33
N PHE A 67 0.18 -13.55 -19.91
CA PHE A 67 0.46 -14.96 -20.19
C PHE A 67 -0.20 -15.48 -21.46
N GLY A 68 0.36 -16.57 -22.00
CA GLY A 68 -0.15 -17.20 -23.22
C GLY A 68 -0.17 -16.22 -24.41
N PRO A 69 -1.30 -16.09 -25.13
CA PRO A 69 -1.44 -15.12 -26.22
C PRO A 69 -1.22 -13.66 -25.81
N GLY A 70 -1.27 -13.32 -24.51
CA GLY A 70 -1.00 -11.98 -24.02
C GLY A 70 0.48 -11.59 -24.00
N LEU A 71 1.40 -12.54 -24.10
CA LEU A 71 2.85 -12.30 -24.03
C LEU A 71 3.44 -11.32 -25.05
N PRO A 72 2.94 -11.21 -26.31
CA PRO A 72 3.50 -10.29 -27.29
C PRO A 72 3.52 -8.81 -26.88
N ILE A 73 2.74 -8.39 -25.86
CA ILE A 73 2.81 -7.02 -25.33
C ILE A 73 4.16 -6.71 -24.64
N LEU A 74 4.92 -7.74 -24.25
CA LEU A 74 6.21 -7.63 -23.56
C LEU A 74 7.42 -7.64 -24.51
N LEU A 75 7.19 -7.84 -25.80
CA LEU A 75 8.23 -7.90 -26.84
C LEU A 75 8.33 -6.57 -27.59
#